data_AF-A0A3M1X8P0-F1
#
_entry.id   AF-A0A3M1X8P0-F1
#
_cell.length_a   1.000
_cell.length_b   1.000
_cell.length_c   1.000
_cell.angle_alpha   90.00
_cell.angle_beta   90.00
_cell.angle_gamma   90.00
#
_symmetry.space_group_name_H-M   'P 1'
#
loop_
_entity.id
_entity.type
_entity.pdbx_description
1 polymer ?
#
loop_
_entity_poly.entity_id
_entity_poly.type
_entity_poly.pdbx_seq_one_letter_code
_entity_poly.pdbx_strand_id
1 'polypeptide(L)'
;YDTESLSATLLHLFQNSKSFQEVVLKRSDTLHVLPNNIEMSAVESLFFKSFTREFLLRDVLHPIRSEYDFILIDCPPNLGLLSINALAASTEFVLVVSPEFFPMKAIKPLYDTYHMVRQKLNRTLRFRGVLMTMCDFRTRHSQEIRAILEKNFPSRLYRTYIRVNVALKEAASVGKSIFEYDPTSPGAFDYQNFVEEFVRDHDKVVAKRSYYESRFQALPPDEQKEILAFALQNLSQFVRMRVENPENIQDPVLKNSLIVERNKILERLFPYRHHYRAQVE
;
A
#
# COMPACT_ATOMS: atom_id res chain seq x y z
N TYR A 1 9.45 7.91 -19.12
CA TYR A 1 8.96 8.68 -17.97
C TYR A 1 9.19 10.13 -18.30
N ASP A 2 8.27 10.69 -19.08
CA ASP A 2 8.31 12.10 -19.37
C ASP A 2 7.13 12.73 -18.64
N THR A 3 7.42 13.31 -17.47
CA THR A 3 6.41 14.02 -16.68
C THR A 3 6.06 15.38 -17.29
N GLU A 4 6.85 15.87 -18.25
CA GLU A 4 6.62 17.16 -18.91
C GLU A 4 5.57 17.04 -20.03
N SER A 5 5.39 15.86 -20.62
CA SER A 5 4.32 15.60 -21.61
C SER A 5 2.96 15.25 -21.00
N LEU A 6 2.82 15.29 -19.66
CA LEU A 6 1.54 15.05 -19.01
C LEU A 6 0.55 16.20 -19.29
N SER A 7 -0.51 15.92 -20.04
CA SER A 7 -1.57 16.89 -20.36
C SER A 7 -2.51 17.21 -19.19
N ALA A 8 -2.46 16.41 -18.13
CA ALA A 8 -3.30 16.53 -16.94
C ALA A 8 -2.58 15.93 -15.73
N THR A 9 -2.69 16.57 -14.58
CA THR A 9 -1.99 16.20 -13.34
C THR A 9 -2.86 16.42 -12.11
N LEU A 10 -2.40 15.94 -10.96
CA LEU A 10 -3.03 16.19 -9.66
C LEU A 10 -3.34 17.68 -9.42
N LEU A 11 -2.52 18.61 -9.91
CA LEU A 11 -2.77 20.05 -9.78
C LEU A 11 -4.11 20.47 -10.39
N HIS A 12 -4.47 19.90 -11.54
CA HIS A 12 -5.74 20.18 -12.21
C HIS A 12 -6.95 19.71 -11.39
N LEU A 13 -6.80 18.61 -10.65
CA LEU A 13 -7.83 18.16 -9.71
C LEU A 13 -7.96 19.14 -8.54
N PHE A 14 -6.85 19.65 -8.00
CA PHE A 14 -6.90 20.65 -6.93
C PHE A 14 -7.58 21.95 -7.37
N GLN A 15 -7.43 22.31 -8.64
CA GLN A 15 -8.07 23.48 -9.25
C GLN A 15 -9.53 23.23 -9.67
N ASN A 16 -10.03 22.00 -9.54
CA ASN A 16 -11.32 21.56 -10.07
C ASN A 16 -11.48 21.84 -11.58
N SER A 17 -10.38 21.82 -12.34
CA SER A 17 -10.38 22.10 -13.79
C SER A 17 -10.54 20.83 -14.64
N LYS A 18 -10.35 19.65 -14.04
CA LYS A 18 -10.53 18.34 -14.67
C LYS A 18 -11.14 17.35 -13.67
N SER A 19 -11.82 16.34 -14.19
CA SER A 19 -12.33 15.21 -13.39
C SER A 19 -11.24 14.18 -13.10
N PHE A 20 -11.45 13.32 -12.10
CA PHE A 20 -10.49 12.26 -11.74
C PHE A 20 -10.20 11.34 -12.93
N GLN A 21 -11.22 11.01 -13.73
CA GLN A 21 -11.13 10.13 -14.90
C GLN A 21 -10.28 10.73 -16.02
N GLU A 22 -10.22 12.06 -16.13
CA GLU A 22 -9.38 12.75 -17.12
C GLU A 22 -7.90 12.82 -16.73
N VAL A 23 -7.58 12.60 -15.44
CA VAL A 23 -6.22 12.74 -14.90
C VAL A 23 -5.57 11.39 -14.60
N VAL A 24 -6.35 10.41 -14.15
CA VAL A 24 -5.82 9.10 -13.73
C VAL A 24 -5.25 8.32 -14.91
N LEU A 25 -4.05 7.77 -14.74
CA LEU A 25 -3.39 6.91 -15.71
C LEU A 25 -3.59 5.44 -15.35
N LYS A 26 -4.08 4.64 -16.30
CA LYS A 26 -4.22 3.19 -16.12
C LYS A 26 -2.93 2.47 -16.53
N ARG A 27 -2.14 2.00 -15.57
CA ARG A 27 -0.92 1.19 -15.81
C ARG A 27 -1.28 -0.29 -16.05
N SER A 28 -2.27 -0.80 -15.33
CA SER A 28 -2.88 -2.13 -15.53
C SER A 28 -4.32 -2.12 -15.01
N ASP A 29 -5.02 -3.26 -15.07
CA ASP A 29 -6.36 -3.40 -14.47
C ASP A 29 -6.37 -3.25 -12.94
N THR A 30 -5.22 -3.41 -12.28
CA THR A 30 -5.08 -3.38 -10.81
C THR A 30 -4.23 -2.23 -10.31
N LEU A 31 -3.59 -1.47 -11.20
CA LEU A 31 -2.71 -0.35 -10.85
C LEU A 31 -3.07 0.87 -11.69
N HIS A 32 -3.62 1.87 -11.00
CA HIS A 32 -3.82 3.21 -11.52
C HIS A 32 -2.86 4.18 -10.84
N VAL A 33 -2.45 5.21 -11.57
CA VAL A 33 -1.50 6.21 -11.10
C VAL A 33 -2.16 7.57 -11.25
N LEU A 34 -2.18 8.35 -10.17
CA LEU A 34 -2.55 9.75 -10.23
C LEU A 34 -1.26 10.57 -10.38
N PRO A 35 -0.95 11.05 -11.60
CA PRO A 35 0.38 11.58 -11.88
C PRO A 35 0.54 13.00 -11.37
N ASN A 36 1.80 13.38 -11.19
CA ASN A 36 2.21 14.73 -10.86
C ASN A 36 3.45 15.14 -11.67
N ASN A 37 3.68 16.44 -11.80
CA ASN A 37 4.82 17.07 -12.46
C ASN A 37 5.39 18.21 -11.61
N ILE A 38 6.35 18.96 -12.17
CA ILE A 38 7.03 20.07 -11.50
C ILE A 38 6.11 21.24 -11.13
N GLU A 39 4.94 21.39 -11.78
CA GLU A 39 4.01 22.49 -11.56
C GLU A 39 3.41 22.46 -10.15
N MET A 40 3.35 21.28 -9.50
CA MET A 40 2.91 21.18 -8.11
C MET A 40 3.82 21.90 -7.12
N SER A 41 5.01 22.34 -7.52
CA SER A 41 5.81 23.29 -6.73
C SER A 41 5.09 24.61 -6.45
N ALA A 42 4.15 25.02 -7.32
CA ALA A 42 3.38 26.26 -7.16
C ALA A 42 2.15 26.12 -6.26
N VAL A 43 1.85 24.90 -5.76
CA VAL A 43 0.61 24.62 -5.00
C VAL A 43 0.44 25.53 -3.79
N GLU A 44 1.51 25.83 -3.05
CA GLU A 44 1.44 26.65 -1.85
C GLU A 44 1.04 28.09 -2.18
N SER A 45 1.57 28.63 -3.27
CA SER A 45 1.24 29.98 -3.77
C SER A 45 -0.17 30.05 -4.33
N LEU A 46 -0.57 29.04 -5.13
CA LEU A 46 -1.89 28.98 -5.76
C LEU A 46 -3.03 28.89 -4.73
N PHE A 47 -2.83 28.11 -3.67
CA PHE A 47 -3.84 27.89 -2.63
C PHE A 47 -3.58 28.70 -1.36
N PHE A 48 -2.74 29.74 -1.41
CA PHE A 48 -2.38 30.55 -0.23
C PHE A 48 -3.61 31.17 0.46
N LYS A 49 -4.62 31.59 -0.32
CA LYS A 49 -5.87 32.18 0.19
C LYS A 49 -6.94 31.14 0.56
N SER A 50 -6.70 29.85 0.30
CA SER A 50 -7.67 28.80 0.61
C SER A 50 -7.59 28.42 2.08
N PHE A 51 -8.72 28.52 2.78
CA PHE A 51 -8.87 28.14 4.19
C PHE A 51 -8.79 26.63 4.43
N THR A 52 -8.92 25.81 3.37
CA THR A 52 -8.95 24.35 3.44
C THR A 52 -7.84 23.70 2.62
N ARG A 53 -6.75 24.44 2.35
CA ARG A 53 -5.62 23.97 1.52
C ARG A 53 -4.94 22.70 2.02
N GLU A 54 -5.08 22.38 3.30
CA GLU A 54 -4.58 21.15 3.93
C GLU A 54 -5.40 19.90 3.56
N PHE A 55 -6.58 20.08 2.94
CA PHE A 55 -7.53 19.00 2.63
C PHE A 55 -7.70 18.74 1.13
N LEU A 56 -6.97 19.44 0.25
CA LEU A 56 -7.10 19.31 -1.21
C LEU A 56 -7.02 17.84 -1.66
N LEU A 57 -6.03 17.09 -1.20
CA LEU A 57 -5.89 15.68 -1.58
C LEU A 57 -7.00 14.81 -1.01
N ARG A 58 -7.46 15.08 0.21
CA ARG A 58 -8.55 14.34 0.83
C ARG A 58 -9.83 14.52 0.01
N ASP A 59 -10.13 15.74 -0.40
CA ASP A 59 -11.34 16.07 -1.13
C ASP A 59 -11.33 15.46 -2.54
N VAL A 60 -10.16 15.36 -3.18
CA VAL A 60 -9.97 14.62 -4.45
C VAL A 60 -10.16 13.11 -4.28
N LEU A 61 -9.62 12.51 -3.21
CA LEU A 61 -9.63 11.06 -3.02
C LEU A 61 -10.92 10.54 -2.40
N HIS A 62 -11.68 11.37 -1.67
CA HIS A 62 -12.87 10.93 -0.95
C HIS A 62 -13.92 10.24 -1.84
N PRO A 63 -14.28 10.79 -3.03
CA PRO A 63 -15.29 10.18 -3.90
C PRO A 63 -14.86 8.79 -4.43
N ILE A 64 -13.56 8.59 -4.67
CA ILE A 64 -13.02 7.37 -5.30
C ILE A 64 -12.51 6.35 -4.28
N ARG A 65 -12.51 6.67 -2.98
CA ARG A 65 -11.88 5.84 -1.94
C ARG A 65 -12.39 4.39 -1.91
N SER A 66 -13.65 4.19 -2.28
CA SER A 66 -14.29 2.88 -2.30
C SER A 66 -14.06 2.08 -3.59
N GLU A 67 -13.44 2.69 -4.60
CA GLU A 67 -13.07 2.04 -5.86
C GLU A 67 -11.73 1.29 -5.75
N TYR A 68 -10.92 1.60 -4.73
CA TYR A 68 -9.58 1.03 -4.53
C TYR A 68 -9.48 0.23 -3.22
N ASP A 69 -8.83 -0.93 -3.29
CA ASP A 69 -8.45 -1.68 -2.09
C ASP A 69 -7.38 -0.92 -1.28
N PHE A 70 -6.42 -0.29 -1.97
CA PHE A 70 -5.37 0.53 -1.38
C PHE A 70 -5.13 1.79 -2.22
N ILE A 71 -4.86 2.90 -1.54
CA ILE A 71 -4.35 4.14 -2.15
C ILE A 71 -3.00 4.40 -1.48
N LEU A 72 -1.92 4.37 -2.25
CA LEU A 72 -0.57 4.67 -1.77
C LEU A 72 -0.23 6.10 -2.18
N ILE A 73 0.21 6.91 -1.21
CA ILE A 73 0.59 8.31 -1.45
C ILE A 73 2.09 8.44 -1.22
N ASP A 74 2.82 8.70 -2.30
CA ASP A 74 4.25 9.02 -2.24
C ASP A 74 4.41 10.50 -1.86
N CYS A 75 5.17 10.76 -0.80
CA CYS A 75 5.29 12.09 -0.21
C CYS A 75 6.63 12.73 -0.59
N PRO A 76 6.68 14.06 -0.82
CA PRO A 76 7.95 14.74 -1.01
C PRO A 76 8.82 14.67 0.26
N PRO A 77 10.15 14.86 0.16
CA PRO A 77 11.09 14.67 1.27
C PRO A 77 11.04 15.76 2.35
N ASN A 78 9.97 16.57 2.39
CA ASN A 78 9.77 17.67 3.33
C ASN A 78 8.44 17.51 4.09
N LEU A 79 8.22 18.31 5.13
CA LEU A 79 6.97 18.34 5.90
C LEU A 79 6.12 19.58 5.56
N GLY A 80 6.13 19.99 4.28
CA GLY A 80 5.36 21.13 3.75
C GLY A 80 3.91 20.79 3.42
N LEU A 81 3.22 21.67 2.69
CA LEU A 81 1.77 21.57 2.44
C LEU A 81 1.36 20.23 1.81
N LEU A 82 2.17 19.69 0.90
CA LEU A 82 1.89 18.43 0.22
C LEU A 82 1.93 17.22 1.17
N SER A 83 2.92 17.17 2.06
CA SER A 83 3.01 16.12 3.07
C SER A 83 1.89 16.23 4.10
N ILE A 84 1.48 17.45 4.46
CA ILE A 84 0.29 17.65 5.30
C ILE A 84 -0.97 17.14 4.61
N ASN A 85 -1.16 17.43 3.31
CA ASN A 85 -2.28 16.92 2.51
C ASN A 85 -2.29 15.39 2.46
N ALA A 86 -1.13 14.77 2.24
CA ALA A 86 -0.97 13.32 2.26
C ALA A 86 -1.41 12.72 3.60
N LEU A 87 -0.94 13.26 4.72
CA LEU A 87 -1.32 12.79 6.05
C LEU A 87 -2.80 13.06 6.38
N ALA A 88 -3.35 14.19 5.92
CA ALA A 88 -4.75 14.54 6.10
C ALA A 88 -5.71 13.60 5.31
N ALA A 89 -5.25 13.09 4.16
CA ALA A 89 -6.01 12.16 3.33
C ALA A 89 -5.83 10.67 3.72
N SER A 90 -4.76 10.34 4.45
CA SER A 90 -4.37 8.94 4.74
C SER A 90 -5.12 8.33 5.93
N THR A 91 -5.36 7.03 5.89
CA THR A 91 -5.80 6.26 7.08
C THR A 91 -4.64 5.93 7.99
N GLU A 92 -3.49 5.64 7.40
CA GLU A 92 -2.27 5.30 8.10
C GLU A 92 -1.05 5.66 7.26
N PHE A 93 0.10 5.78 7.92
CA PHE A 93 1.37 6.05 7.24
C PHE A 93 2.48 5.11 7.72
N VAL A 94 3.39 4.80 6.81
CA VAL A 94 4.64 4.06 7.08
C VAL A 94 5.81 5.03 6.94
N LEU A 95 6.68 5.03 7.93
CA LEU A 95 7.92 5.80 7.90
C LEU A 95 9.01 4.97 7.22
N VAL A 96 9.54 5.42 6.09
CA VAL A 96 10.66 4.77 5.40
C VAL A 96 11.96 5.45 5.78
N VAL A 97 12.91 4.69 6.33
CA VAL A 97 14.18 5.24 6.85
C VAL A 97 15.39 4.51 6.26
N SER A 98 16.43 5.26 5.93
CA SER A 98 17.74 4.70 5.59
C SER A 98 18.73 4.92 6.73
N PRO A 99 19.58 3.94 7.07
CA PRO A 99 20.63 4.11 8.08
C PRO A 99 21.54 5.32 7.84
N GLU A 100 21.83 5.64 6.58
CA GLU A 100 22.69 6.78 6.20
C GLU A 100 22.03 8.14 6.50
N PHE A 101 20.71 8.20 6.41
CA PHE A 101 19.91 9.42 6.55
C PHE A 101 19.11 9.45 7.85
N PHE A 102 19.53 8.69 8.87
CA PHE A 102 18.84 8.61 10.15
C PHE A 102 19.54 9.39 11.26
N PRO A 103 19.57 10.75 11.23
CA PRO A 103 19.79 11.49 12.44
C PRO A 103 18.50 11.37 13.27
N MET A 104 18.60 10.85 14.49
CA MET A 104 17.49 10.86 15.48
C MET A 104 16.79 12.22 15.59
N LYS A 105 17.49 13.31 15.23
CA LYS A 105 16.96 14.68 15.14
C LYS A 105 15.81 14.85 14.14
N ALA A 106 15.72 14.05 13.07
CA ALA A 106 14.68 14.15 12.05
C ALA A 106 13.34 13.49 12.46
N ILE A 107 13.35 12.59 13.44
CA ILE A 107 12.13 11.90 13.91
C ILE A 107 11.22 12.86 14.67
N LYS A 108 11.80 13.78 15.46
CA LYS A 108 11.03 14.69 16.30
C LYS A 108 10.10 15.60 15.48
N PRO A 109 10.57 16.32 14.45
CA PRO A 109 9.71 17.12 13.58
C PRO A 109 8.57 16.30 12.94
N LEU A 110 8.85 15.07 12.49
CA LEU A 110 7.82 14.18 11.96
C LEU A 110 6.77 13.84 13.02
N TYR A 111 7.21 13.50 14.24
CA TYR A 111 6.31 13.15 15.33
C TYR A 111 5.44 14.34 15.75
N ASP A 112 6.03 15.53 15.87
CA ASP A 112 5.31 16.77 16.17
C ASP A 112 4.29 17.09 15.06
N THR A 113 4.68 16.91 13.79
CA THR A 113 3.79 17.08 12.64
C THR A 113 2.65 16.07 12.64
N TYR A 114 2.94 14.79 12.88
CA TYR A 114 1.93 13.73 13.00
C TYR A 114 0.89 14.07 14.08
N HIS A 115 1.31 14.50 15.27
CA HIS A 115 0.37 14.86 16.33
C HIS A 115 -0.47 16.08 15.98
N MET A 116 0.14 17.09 15.34
CA MET A 116 -0.58 18.27 14.86
C MET A 116 -1.66 17.86 13.85
N VAL A 117 -1.30 17.08 12.83
CA VAL A 117 -2.25 16.59 11.82
C VAL A 117 -3.34 15.77 12.48
N ARG A 118 -2.98 14.85 13.38
CA ARG A 118 -3.96 14.00 14.05
C ARG A 118 -4.95 14.81 14.90
N GLN A 119 -4.48 15.82 15.61
CA GLN A 119 -5.33 16.64 16.48
C GLN A 119 -6.25 17.57 15.67
N LYS A 120 -5.72 18.20 14.61
CA LYS A 120 -6.39 19.30 13.92
C LYS A 120 -7.07 18.91 12.61
N LEU A 121 -6.55 17.92 11.89
CA LEU A 121 -6.92 17.65 10.50
C LEU A 121 -7.50 16.24 10.30
N ASN A 122 -6.92 15.22 10.94
CA ASN A 122 -7.29 13.82 10.72
C ASN A 122 -7.13 12.97 12.00
N ARG A 123 -8.17 12.95 12.84
CA ARG A 123 -8.18 12.21 14.11
C ARG A 123 -7.99 10.70 13.98
N THR A 124 -8.33 10.16 12.81
CA THR A 124 -8.24 8.73 12.50
C THR A 124 -6.88 8.29 11.97
N LEU A 125 -5.94 9.22 11.71
CA LEU A 125 -4.61 8.90 11.20
C LEU A 125 -3.86 8.00 12.19
N ARG A 126 -3.36 6.86 11.69
CA ARG A 126 -2.56 5.91 12.49
C ARG A 126 -1.13 5.85 12.00
N PHE A 127 -0.19 5.86 12.96
CA PHE A 127 1.18 5.50 12.64
C PHE A 127 1.30 3.98 12.56
N ARG A 128 1.50 3.47 11.35
CA ARG A 128 1.50 2.03 11.08
C ARG A 128 2.82 1.38 11.49
N GLY A 129 3.93 1.94 11.04
CA GLY A 129 5.23 1.33 11.30
C GLY A 129 6.39 2.02 10.62
N VAL A 130 7.59 1.48 10.84
CA VAL A 130 8.86 1.92 10.26
C VAL A 130 9.42 0.81 9.38
N LEU A 131 9.71 1.13 8.12
CA LEU A 131 10.43 0.26 7.19
C LEU A 131 11.86 0.78 7.02
N MET A 132 12.85 -0.08 7.26
CA MET A 132 14.23 0.25 6.93
C MET A 132 14.51 -0.05 5.45
N THR A 133 15.14 0.90 4.74
CA THR A 133 15.54 0.77 3.33
C THR A 133 17.01 1.11 3.15
N MET A 134 17.56 0.79 1.98
CA MET A 134 18.96 1.01 1.61
C MET A 134 19.94 0.48 2.69
N CYS A 135 19.62 -0.66 3.29
CA CYS A 135 20.40 -1.22 4.39
C CYS A 135 21.55 -2.09 3.91
N ASP A 136 22.68 -2.04 4.63
CA ASP A 136 23.76 -3.02 4.53
C ASP A 136 24.11 -3.54 5.92
N PHE A 137 23.51 -4.67 6.31
CA PHE A 137 23.71 -5.29 7.63
C PHE A 137 25.09 -5.94 7.82
N ARG A 138 25.96 -5.92 6.80
CA ARG A 138 27.40 -6.21 6.99
C ARG A 138 28.10 -5.07 7.74
N THR A 139 27.50 -3.89 7.74
CA THR A 139 28.02 -2.71 8.44
C THR A 139 27.49 -2.65 9.88
N ARG A 140 28.36 -2.25 10.80
CA ARG A 140 27.99 -1.98 12.20
C ARG A 140 26.97 -0.83 12.30
N HIS A 141 27.07 0.17 11.43
CA HIS A 141 26.16 1.32 11.40
C HIS A 141 24.71 0.90 11.19
N SER A 142 24.41 0.06 10.18
CA SER A 142 23.04 -0.41 9.94
C SER A 142 22.47 -1.20 11.12
N GLN A 143 23.32 -1.99 11.81
CA GLN A 143 22.93 -2.74 13.00
C GLN A 143 22.62 -1.82 14.19
N GLU A 144 23.45 -0.79 14.41
CA GLU A 144 23.24 0.19 15.48
C GLU A 144 21.96 1.01 15.26
N ILE A 145 21.71 1.48 14.03
CA ILE A 145 20.48 2.19 13.70
C ILE A 145 19.26 1.29 13.88
N ARG A 146 19.33 0.01 13.48
CA ARG A 146 18.26 -0.95 13.72
C ARG A 146 17.96 -1.11 15.21
N ALA A 147 18.98 -1.29 16.05
CA ALA A 147 18.79 -1.42 17.50
C ALA A 147 18.13 -0.17 18.12
N ILE A 148 18.50 1.02 17.65
CA ILE A 148 17.87 2.28 18.07
C ILE A 148 16.40 2.31 17.65
N LEU A 149 16.09 1.94 16.40
CA LEU A 149 14.73 1.88 15.90
C LEU A 149 13.88 0.84 16.64
N GLU A 150 14.41 -0.34 16.91
CA GLU A 150 13.74 -1.38 17.71
C GLU A 150 13.41 -0.87 19.10
N LYS A 151 14.32 -0.12 19.75
CA LYS A 151 14.07 0.47 21.07
C LYS A 151 12.98 1.54 21.05
N ASN A 152 12.95 2.39 20.01
CA ASN A 152 11.98 3.49 19.90
C ASN A 152 10.61 3.05 19.33
N PHE A 153 10.59 1.98 18.54
CA PHE A 153 9.42 1.48 17.82
C PHE A 153 9.26 -0.06 17.91
N PRO A 154 9.23 -0.65 19.12
CA PRO A 154 9.38 -2.10 19.31
C PRO A 154 8.32 -2.97 18.63
N SER A 155 7.07 -2.50 18.54
CA SER A 155 5.96 -3.19 17.88
C SER A 155 5.60 -2.60 16.51
N ARG A 156 6.42 -1.67 16.02
CA ARG A 156 6.15 -0.88 14.81
C ARG A 156 7.28 -0.94 13.80
N LEU A 157 8.46 -1.46 14.15
CA LEU A 157 9.51 -1.74 13.18
C LEU A 157 9.18 -3.03 12.42
N TYR A 158 9.13 -2.94 11.10
CA TYR A 158 9.01 -4.13 10.25
C TYR A 158 10.26 -4.99 10.40
N ARG A 159 10.07 -6.31 10.44
CA ARG A 159 11.17 -7.28 10.48
C ARG A 159 11.94 -7.25 9.17
N THR A 160 11.20 -7.09 8.07
CA THR A 160 11.75 -6.94 6.73
C THR A 160 12.44 -5.59 6.56
N TYR A 161 13.53 -5.58 5.82
CA TYR A 161 14.24 -4.38 5.39
C TYR A 161 14.56 -4.50 3.89
N ILE A 162 14.72 -3.36 3.22
CA ILE A 162 15.12 -3.32 1.82
C ILE A 162 16.63 -3.08 1.76
N ARG A 163 17.38 -4.03 1.20
CA ARG A 163 18.84 -3.91 1.07
C ARG A 163 19.25 -3.00 -0.09
N VAL A 164 20.49 -2.52 -0.06
CA VAL A 164 21.10 -1.90 -1.24
C VAL A 164 21.20 -2.94 -2.35
N ASN A 165 20.60 -2.66 -3.50
CA ASN A 165 20.58 -3.58 -4.63
C ASN A 165 20.68 -2.82 -5.96
N VAL A 166 21.53 -3.29 -6.88
CA VAL A 166 21.77 -2.64 -8.17
C VAL A 166 20.56 -2.76 -9.09
N ALA A 167 19.90 -3.92 -9.13
CA ALA A 167 18.72 -4.13 -9.96
C ALA A 167 17.57 -3.18 -9.62
N LEU A 168 17.43 -2.74 -8.35
CA LEU A 168 16.48 -1.68 -7.99
C LEU A 168 16.77 -0.34 -8.68
N LYS A 169 18.05 0.04 -8.79
CA LYS A 169 18.46 1.29 -9.45
C LYS A 169 18.25 1.21 -10.96
N GLU A 170 18.57 0.08 -11.55
CA GLU A 170 18.38 -0.17 -12.98
C GLU A 170 16.89 -0.26 -13.35
N ALA A 171 16.08 -0.94 -12.54
CA ALA A 171 14.63 -1.00 -12.74
C ALA A 171 14.03 0.41 -12.79
N ALA A 172 14.43 1.29 -11.86
CA ALA A 172 14.00 2.68 -11.84
C ALA A 172 14.45 3.46 -13.08
N SER A 173 15.69 3.29 -13.56
CA SER A 173 16.20 4.02 -14.73
C SER A 173 15.50 3.63 -16.03
N VAL A 174 15.06 2.39 -16.17
CA VAL A 174 14.28 1.92 -17.32
C VAL A 174 12.76 2.00 -17.11
N GLY A 175 12.31 2.48 -15.95
CA GLY A 175 10.90 2.73 -15.71
C GLY A 175 10.04 1.46 -15.56
N LYS A 176 10.63 0.43 -14.97
CA LYS A 176 9.98 -0.84 -14.64
C LYS A 176 9.93 -1.01 -13.13
N SER A 177 8.89 -1.68 -12.65
CA SER A 177 8.93 -2.21 -11.28
C SER A 177 10.03 -3.26 -11.17
N ILE A 178 10.53 -3.50 -9.96
CA ILE A 178 11.54 -4.55 -9.74
C ILE A 178 11.05 -5.94 -10.16
N PHE A 179 9.74 -6.19 -10.03
CA PHE A 179 9.11 -7.45 -10.44
C PHE A 179 9.04 -7.62 -11.96
N GLU A 180 8.98 -6.52 -12.72
CA GLU A 180 9.03 -6.54 -14.18
C GLU A 180 10.48 -6.57 -14.72
N TYR A 181 11.42 -6.01 -13.96
CA TYR A 181 12.83 -5.91 -14.37
C TYR A 181 13.63 -7.17 -14.03
N ASP A 182 13.65 -7.56 -12.74
CA ASP A 182 14.32 -8.76 -12.25
C ASP A 182 13.55 -9.32 -11.03
N PRO A 183 12.54 -10.17 -11.27
CA PRO A 183 11.72 -10.76 -10.21
C PRO A 183 12.49 -11.73 -9.30
N THR A 184 13.68 -12.16 -9.72
CA THR A 184 14.55 -13.07 -8.94
C THR A 184 15.59 -12.33 -8.11
N SER A 185 15.69 -11.00 -8.28
CA SER A 185 16.66 -10.19 -7.55
C SER A 185 16.43 -10.22 -6.04
N PRO A 186 17.50 -10.04 -5.24
CA PRO A 186 17.35 -9.82 -3.80
C PRO A 186 16.43 -8.63 -3.46
N GLY A 187 16.37 -7.60 -4.32
CA GLY A 187 15.48 -6.46 -4.16
C GLY A 187 14.00 -6.84 -4.32
N ALA A 188 13.66 -7.64 -5.33
CA ALA A 188 12.31 -8.17 -5.51
C ALA A 188 11.89 -9.02 -4.30
N PHE A 189 12.80 -9.88 -3.82
CA PHE A 189 12.58 -10.71 -2.64
C PHE A 189 12.32 -9.86 -1.37
N ASP A 190 13.10 -8.82 -1.13
CA ASP A 190 12.92 -7.94 0.03
C ASP A 190 11.57 -7.20 -0.02
N TYR A 191 11.18 -6.66 -1.19
CA TYR A 191 9.87 -6.01 -1.34
C TYR A 191 8.71 -7.00 -1.20
N GLN A 192 8.84 -8.22 -1.73
CA GLN A 192 7.83 -9.26 -1.57
C GLN A 192 7.60 -9.59 -0.09
N ASN A 193 8.67 -9.82 0.66
CA ASN A 193 8.58 -10.09 2.10
C ASN A 193 7.94 -8.93 2.86
N PHE A 194 8.26 -7.68 2.49
CA PHE A 194 7.68 -6.52 3.13
C PHE A 194 6.17 -6.43 2.84
N VAL A 195 5.75 -6.65 1.60
CA VAL A 195 4.34 -6.65 1.22
C VAL A 195 3.59 -7.76 1.97
N GLU A 196 4.18 -8.95 2.08
CA GLU A 196 3.58 -10.06 2.83
C GLU A 196 3.43 -9.72 4.32
N GLU A 197 4.47 -9.15 4.94
CA GLU A 197 4.44 -8.69 6.32
C GLU A 197 3.39 -7.57 6.53
N PHE A 198 3.35 -6.59 5.62
CA PHE A 198 2.41 -5.48 5.65
C PHE A 198 0.96 -5.96 5.55
N VAL A 199 0.67 -6.82 4.56
CA VAL A 199 -0.68 -7.30 4.24
C VAL A 199 -1.20 -8.28 5.28
N ARG A 200 -0.34 -9.16 5.83
CA ARG A 200 -0.73 -10.20 6.79
C ARG A 200 -1.48 -9.61 7.98
N ASP A 201 -0.96 -8.52 8.51
CA ASP A 201 -1.46 -7.89 9.75
C ASP A 201 -2.33 -6.66 9.44
N HIS A 202 -2.75 -6.45 8.18
CA HIS A 202 -3.53 -5.28 7.79
C HIS A 202 -5.02 -5.44 8.09
N ASP A 203 -5.58 -4.58 8.95
CA ASP A 203 -6.98 -4.61 9.37
C ASP A 203 -7.98 -4.80 8.22
N LYS A 204 -7.83 -4.04 7.12
CA LYS A 204 -8.70 -4.18 5.94
C LYS A 204 -8.62 -5.56 5.29
N VAL A 205 -7.43 -6.16 5.26
CA VAL A 205 -7.20 -7.49 4.67
C VAL A 205 -7.75 -8.58 5.58
N VAL A 206 -7.53 -8.44 6.89
CA VAL A 206 -8.10 -9.33 7.92
C VAL A 206 -9.63 -9.28 7.87
N ALA A 207 -10.22 -8.08 7.88
CA ALA A 207 -11.67 -7.89 7.79
C ALA A 207 -12.24 -8.48 6.49
N LYS A 208 -11.59 -8.23 5.34
CA LYS A 208 -11.98 -8.81 4.04
C LYS A 208 -11.92 -10.33 4.04
N ARG A 209 -10.88 -10.93 4.63
CA ARG A 209 -10.77 -12.39 4.80
C ARG A 209 -11.88 -12.95 5.69
N SER A 210 -12.13 -12.32 6.84
CA SER A 210 -13.19 -12.74 7.78
C SER A 210 -14.59 -12.62 7.18
N TYR A 211 -14.83 -11.57 6.37
CA TYR A 211 -16.07 -11.42 5.61
C TYR A 211 -16.29 -12.60 4.66
N TYR A 212 -15.29 -12.95 3.85
CA TYR A 212 -15.44 -14.06 2.90
C TYR A 212 -15.54 -15.42 3.58
N GLU A 213 -14.84 -15.63 4.69
CA GLU A 213 -14.98 -16.84 5.47
C GLU A 213 -16.42 -16.98 6.01
N SER A 214 -16.96 -15.92 6.60
CA SER A 214 -18.33 -15.90 7.12
C SER A 214 -19.36 -16.10 6.01
N ARG A 215 -19.15 -15.47 4.85
CA ARG A 215 -20.01 -15.64 3.67
C ARG A 215 -19.99 -17.08 3.18
N PHE A 216 -18.80 -17.68 3.03
CA PHE A 216 -18.64 -19.05 2.57
C PHE A 216 -19.34 -20.04 3.50
N GLN A 217 -19.16 -19.91 4.82
CA GLN A 217 -19.78 -20.78 5.81
C GLN A 217 -21.31 -20.68 5.84
N ALA A 218 -21.87 -19.54 5.45
CA ALA A 218 -23.32 -19.34 5.38
C ALA A 218 -23.97 -19.92 4.10
N LEU A 219 -23.18 -20.32 3.09
CA LEU A 219 -23.72 -20.90 1.85
C LEU A 219 -24.19 -22.35 2.07
N PRO A 220 -25.18 -22.83 1.31
CA PRO A 220 -25.54 -24.25 1.29
C PRO A 220 -24.35 -25.15 0.98
N PRO A 221 -24.28 -26.39 1.52
CA PRO A 221 -23.16 -27.30 1.31
C PRO A 221 -22.84 -27.61 -0.16
N ASP A 222 -23.85 -27.62 -1.03
CA ASP A 222 -23.67 -27.90 -2.45
C ASP A 222 -23.01 -26.72 -3.19
N GLU A 223 -23.41 -25.48 -2.86
CA GLU A 223 -22.74 -24.28 -3.37
C GLU A 223 -21.30 -24.17 -2.86
N GLN A 224 -21.05 -24.53 -1.59
CA GLN A 224 -19.68 -24.58 -1.04
C GLN A 224 -18.79 -25.53 -1.84
N LYS A 225 -19.30 -26.74 -2.17
CA LYS A 225 -18.56 -27.72 -2.99
C LYS A 225 -18.28 -27.18 -4.39
N GLU A 226 -19.25 -26.54 -5.03
CA GLU A 226 -19.10 -25.99 -6.37
C GLU A 226 -18.04 -24.88 -6.40
N ILE A 227 -18.08 -23.95 -5.45
CA ILE A 227 -17.07 -22.88 -5.32
C ILE A 227 -15.68 -23.46 -5.09
N LEU A 228 -15.54 -24.46 -4.21
CA LEU A 228 -14.26 -25.11 -3.96
C LEU A 228 -13.75 -25.86 -5.20
N ALA A 229 -14.63 -26.52 -5.94
CA ALA A 229 -14.28 -27.19 -7.19
C ALA A 229 -13.76 -26.19 -8.24
N PHE A 230 -14.44 -25.04 -8.39
CA PHE A 230 -13.98 -23.98 -9.30
C PHE A 230 -12.66 -23.35 -8.82
N ALA A 231 -12.49 -23.16 -7.50
CA ALA A 231 -11.25 -22.65 -6.93
C ALA A 231 -10.07 -23.59 -7.21
N LEU A 232 -10.26 -24.90 -7.04
CA LEU A 232 -9.26 -25.92 -7.36
C LEU A 232 -8.86 -25.89 -8.85
N GLN A 233 -9.82 -25.66 -9.75
CA GLN A 233 -9.54 -25.57 -11.18
C GLN A 233 -8.71 -24.33 -11.56
N ASN A 234 -8.78 -23.24 -10.79
CA ASN A 234 -8.00 -22.03 -11.02
C ASN A 234 -6.56 -22.12 -10.47
N LEU A 235 -6.25 -23.14 -9.65
CA LEU A 235 -4.89 -23.37 -9.19
C LEU A 235 -4.01 -23.89 -10.33
N SER A 236 -2.71 -23.60 -10.26
CA SER A 236 -1.75 -24.20 -11.19
C SER A 236 -1.77 -25.72 -11.06
N GLN A 237 -1.49 -26.43 -12.17
CA GLN A 237 -1.49 -27.89 -12.19
C GLN A 237 -0.62 -28.49 -11.08
N PHE A 238 0.54 -27.89 -10.81
CA PHE A 238 1.44 -28.30 -9.72
C PHE A 238 0.79 -28.18 -8.34
N VAL A 239 0.14 -27.04 -8.04
CA VAL A 239 -0.50 -26.81 -6.74
C VAL A 239 -1.74 -27.69 -6.59
N ARG A 240 -2.55 -27.80 -7.66
CA ARG A 240 -3.76 -28.62 -7.68
C ARG A 240 -3.48 -30.09 -7.35
N MET A 241 -2.48 -30.70 -8.02
CA MET A 241 -2.09 -32.10 -7.74
C MET A 241 -1.67 -32.31 -6.28
N ARG A 242 -1.03 -31.31 -5.67
CA ARG A 242 -0.62 -31.39 -4.26
C ARG A 242 -1.81 -31.24 -3.31
N VAL A 243 -2.75 -30.34 -3.60
CA VAL A 243 -3.96 -30.13 -2.80
C VAL A 243 -4.89 -31.35 -2.84
N GLU A 244 -4.99 -32.02 -3.99
CA GLU A 244 -5.79 -33.23 -4.16
C GLU A 244 -5.19 -34.47 -3.47
N ASN A 245 -3.90 -34.44 -3.10
CA ASN A 245 -3.26 -35.53 -2.36
C ASN A 245 -3.65 -35.49 -0.87
N PRO A 246 -4.29 -36.55 -0.31
CA PRO A 246 -4.71 -36.61 1.08
C PRO A 246 -3.61 -36.36 2.11
N GLU A 247 -2.35 -36.69 1.79
CA GLU A 247 -1.20 -36.49 2.68
C GLU A 247 -0.87 -35.01 2.90
N ASN A 248 -1.28 -34.14 1.98
CA ASN A 248 -0.96 -32.71 2.00
C ASN A 248 -2.10 -31.83 2.53
N ILE A 249 -3.20 -32.41 3.00
CA ILE A 249 -4.40 -31.67 3.46
C ILE A 249 -4.08 -30.70 4.61
N GLN A 250 -3.04 -30.99 5.39
CA GLN A 250 -2.61 -30.15 6.51
C GLN A 250 -1.56 -29.09 6.12
N ASP A 251 -1.10 -29.05 4.87
CA ASP A 251 -0.12 -28.06 4.43
C ASP A 251 -0.76 -26.65 4.44
N PRO A 252 -0.28 -25.74 5.32
CA PRO A 252 -0.86 -24.41 5.45
C PRO A 252 -0.69 -23.55 4.21
N VAL A 253 0.34 -23.79 3.38
CA VAL A 253 0.58 -23.05 2.14
C VAL A 253 -0.47 -23.42 1.10
N LEU A 254 -0.68 -24.73 0.91
CA LEU A 254 -1.67 -25.24 -0.05
C LEU A 254 -3.10 -24.84 0.35
N LYS A 255 -3.41 -24.91 1.64
CA LYS A 255 -4.69 -24.44 2.18
C LYS A 255 -4.90 -22.94 1.92
N ASN A 256 -3.87 -22.12 2.11
CA ASN A 256 -3.94 -20.70 1.81
C ASN A 256 -4.13 -20.42 0.31
N SER A 257 -3.46 -21.16 -0.57
CA SER A 257 -3.66 -21.02 -2.02
C SER A 257 -5.11 -21.26 -2.42
N LEU A 258 -5.73 -22.33 -1.90
CA LEU A 258 -7.13 -22.63 -2.16
C LEU A 258 -8.07 -21.54 -1.59
N ILE A 259 -7.79 -21.04 -0.37
CA ILE A 259 -8.55 -19.93 0.24
C ILE A 259 -8.47 -18.66 -0.63
N VAL A 260 -7.30 -18.36 -1.21
CA VAL A 260 -7.13 -17.20 -2.08
C VAL A 260 -8.00 -17.33 -3.34
N GLU A 261 -7.97 -18.48 -4.02
CA GLU A 261 -8.81 -18.69 -5.21
C GLU A 261 -10.30 -18.69 -4.87
N ARG A 262 -10.70 -19.34 -3.76
CA ARG A 262 -12.06 -19.29 -3.23
C ARG A 262 -12.52 -17.85 -3.01
N ASN A 263 -11.71 -17.04 -2.35
CA ASN A 263 -12.05 -15.64 -2.05
C ASN A 263 -12.14 -14.77 -3.31
N LYS A 264 -11.37 -15.07 -4.37
CA LYS A 264 -11.51 -14.39 -5.68
C LYS A 264 -12.88 -14.65 -6.31
N ILE A 265 -13.41 -15.87 -6.18
CA ILE A 265 -14.75 -16.22 -6.67
C ILE A 265 -15.81 -15.48 -5.83
N LEU A 266 -15.68 -15.54 -4.51
CA LEU A 266 -16.60 -14.86 -3.58
C LEU A 266 -16.59 -13.34 -3.78
N GLU A 267 -15.48 -12.71 -4.15
CA GLU A 267 -15.44 -11.29 -4.49
C GLU A 267 -16.30 -10.97 -5.72
N ARG A 268 -16.38 -11.88 -6.70
CA ARG A 268 -17.22 -11.66 -7.89
C ARG A 268 -18.71 -11.80 -7.57
N LEU A 269 -19.06 -12.73 -6.68
CA LEU A 269 -20.45 -13.00 -6.29
C LEU A 269 -20.96 -12.02 -5.23
N PHE A 270 -20.11 -11.68 -4.25
CA PHE A 270 -20.43 -10.88 -3.07
C PHE A 270 -19.37 -9.80 -2.81
N PRO A 271 -19.23 -8.79 -3.70
CA PRO A 271 -18.09 -7.88 -3.65
C PRO A 271 -17.97 -7.14 -2.30
N TYR A 272 -16.81 -7.25 -1.66
CA TYR A 272 -16.57 -6.70 -0.32
C TYR A 272 -16.77 -5.18 -0.28
N ARG A 273 -16.49 -4.49 -1.39
CA ARG A 273 -16.69 -3.04 -1.52
C ARG A 273 -18.12 -2.59 -1.20
N HIS A 274 -19.14 -3.37 -1.55
CA HIS A 274 -20.54 -3.03 -1.26
C HIS A 274 -20.84 -3.15 0.23
N HIS A 275 -20.29 -4.18 0.88
CA HIS A 275 -20.38 -4.36 2.33
C HIS A 275 -19.65 -3.25 3.10
N TYR A 276 -18.44 -2.89 2.64
CA TYR A 276 -17.64 -1.84 3.26
C TYR A 276 -18.29 -0.46 3.16
N ARG A 277 -18.89 -0.09 2.01
CA ARG A 277 -19.63 1.18 1.87
C ARG A 277 -20.76 1.29 2.89
N ALA A 278 -21.55 0.23 3.06
CA ALA A 278 -22.68 0.19 4.00
C ALA A 278 -22.29 0.27 5.49
N GLN A 279 -21.00 0.12 5.84
CA GLN A 279 -20.50 0.29 7.21
C GLN A 279 -19.87 1.65 7.48
N VAL A 280 -19.54 2.40 6.43
CA VAL A 280 -18.82 3.69 6.52
C VAL A 280 -19.75 4.88 6.29
N GLU A 281 -20.89 4.66 5.61
CA GLU A 281 -22.06 5.57 5.58
C GLU A 281 -22.87 5.48 6.87
#